data_AF-A0A2V6X4T8-F1
#
_entry.id   AF-A0A2V6X4T8-F1
#
_cell.length_a   1.000
_cell.length_b   1.000
_cell.length_c   1.000
_cell.angle_alpha   90.00
_cell.angle_beta   90.00
_cell.angle_gamma   90.00
#
_symmetry.space_group_name_H-M   'P 1'
#
loop_
_entity.id
_entity.type
_entity.pdbx_description
1 polymer ?
#
loop_
_entity_poly.entity_id
_entity_poly.type
_entity_poly.pdbx_seq_one_letter_code
_entity_poly.pdbx_strand_id
1 'polypeptide(L)'
;MGTPKVIALEGEFAMTEGHAQELKTQAIALQVGKRLRIFLSDNNAGIDDSLIGGVVPSKFTGYRLIDQWTSYGWNVLSLPDGHDYDQIVGALRTMEGWDPADRRPMIVIGTTTKGYWPGAVNGKIPGAGDQVVGYPSHPYGMKMNSEYFVA
;
A
#
# COMPACT_ATOMS: atom_id res chain seq x y z
N MET A 1 26.02 -4.22 17.73
CA MET A 1 24.92 -3.30 17.39
C MET A 1 24.28 -3.79 16.10
N GLY A 2 22.95 -3.90 16.04
CA GLY A 2 22.26 -4.38 14.84
C GLY A 2 22.30 -3.37 13.70
N THR A 3 22.39 -3.84 12.47
CA THR A 3 22.30 -3.01 11.26
C THR A 3 20.93 -2.31 11.21
N PRO A 4 20.84 -1.02 10.84
CA PRO A 4 19.55 -0.32 10.77
C PRO A 4 18.56 -0.99 9.81
N LYS A 5 17.33 -1.18 10.27
CA LYS A 5 16.20 -1.63 9.44
C LYS A 5 15.63 -0.44 8.68
N VAL A 6 15.29 -0.65 7.40
CA VAL A 6 14.62 0.35 6.56
C VAL A 6 13.22 -0.14 6.29
N ILE A 7 12.22 0.62 6.73
CA ILE A 7 10.81 0.36 6.47
C ILE A 7 10.29 1.48 5.58
N ALA A 8 9.79 1.12 4.40
CA ALA A 8 9.10 2.03 3.49
C ALA A 8 7.60 1.74 3.52
N LEU A 9 6.79 2.80 3.47
CA LEU A 9 5.33 2.72 3.40
C LEU A 9 4.93 3.37 2.08
N GLU A 10 4.29 2.61 1.21
CA GLU A 10 3.97 3.06 -0.14
C GLU A 10 2.51 2.76 -0.51
N GLY A 11 2.00 3.54 -1.45
CA GLY A 11 0.70 3.32 -2.09
C GLY A 11 0.86 2.82 -3.52
N GLU A 12 -0.23 2.31 -4.08
CA GLU A 12 -0.23 1.78 -5.45
C GLU A 12 0.15 2.81 -6.52
N PHE A 13 -0.30 4.07 -6.39
CA PHE A 13 0.07 5.14 -7.32
C PHE A 13 1.60 5.36 -7.37
N ALA A 14 2.29 5.35 -6.23
CA ALA A 14 3.74 5.49 -6.22
C ALA A 14 4.44 4.36 -7.00
N MET A 15 3.80 3.20 -7.14
CA MET A 15 4.32 2.10 -7.93
C MET A 15 4.17 2.28 -9.43
N THR A 16 3.45 3.29 -9.93
CA THR A 16 3.43 3.59 -11.37
C THR A 16 4.67 4.35 -11.83
N GLU A 17 5.44 4.90 -10.89
CA GLU A 17 6.66 5.65 -11.19
C GLU A 17 7.81 4.75 -11.65
N GLY A 18 8.59 5.22 -12.62
CA GLY A 18 9.72 4.46 -13.18
C GLY A 18 10.74 4.07 -12.12
N HIS A 19 11.05 4.97 -11.19
CA HIS A 19 12.00 4.69 -10.11
C HIS A 19 11.54 3.58 -9.16
N ALA A 20 10.23 3.42 -8.95
CA ALA A 20 9.68 2.33 -8.15
C ALA A 20 9.84 0.97 -8.85
N GLN A 21 9.82 0.96 -10.18
CA GLN A 21 10.10 -0.25 -10.98
C GLN A 21 11.59 -0.60 -10.96
N GLU A 22 12.47 0.40 -11.06
CA GLU A 22 13.93 0.21 -11.00
C GLU A 22 14.39 -0.30 -9.61
N LEU A 23 13.76 0.18 -8.54
CA LEU A 23 14.00 -0.25 -7.16
C LEU A 23 13.93 -1.79 -7.02
N LYS A 24 12.98 -2.44 -7.70
CA LYS A 24 12.74 -3.88 -7.59
C LYS A 24 13.98 -4.68 -7.96
N THR A 25 14.64 -4.29 -9.06
CA THR A 25 15.88 -4.94 -9.52
C THR A 25 17.08 -4.53 -8.67
N GLN A 26 17.19 -3.24 -8.32
CA GLN A 26 18.32 -2.74 -7.54
C GLN A 26 18.42 -3.41 -6.16
N ALA A 27 17.30 -3.60 -5.46
CA ALA A 27 17.29 -4.23 -4.14
C ALA A 27 17.75 -5.70 -4.18
N ILE A 28 17.40 -6.41 -5.25
CA ILE A 28 17.85 -7.79 -5.49
C ILE A 28 19.35 -7.82 -5.82
N ALA A 29 19.80 -6.95 -6.73
CA ALA A 29 21.20 -6.86 -7.13
C ALA A 29 22.12 -6.56 -5.93
N LEU A 30 21.67 -5.68 -5.02
CA LEU A 30 22.37 -5.32 -3.79
C LEU A 30 22.18 -6.32 -2.65
N GLN A 31 21.38 -7.38 -2.85
CA GLN A 31 21.19 -8.45 -1.88
C GLN A 31 20.83 -7.93 -0.48
N VAL A 32 19.90 -6.98 -0.41
CA VAL A 32 19.62 -6.23 0.83
C VAL A 32 18.98 -7.10 1.93
N GLY A 33 18.38 -8.25 1.56
CA GLY A 33 17.73 -9.17 2.49
C GLY A 33 16.60 -8.52 3.30
N LYS A 34 16.31 -9.09 4.47
CA LYS A 34 15.30 -8.58 5.42
C LYS A 34 15.57 -7.19 6.01
N ARG A 35 16.64 -6.50 5.59
CA ARG A 35 16.95 -5.12 6.00
C ARG A 35 15.99 -4.12 5.39
N LEU A 36 15.64 -4.32 4.11
CA LEU A 36 14.63 -3.52 3.41
C LEU A 36 13.28 -4.23 3.51
N ARG A 37 12.28 -3.51 4.03
CA ARG A 37 10.91 -3.99 4.19
C ARG A 37 9.97 -2.94 3.64
N ILE A 38 9.18 -3.30 2.65
CA ILE A 38 8.17 -2.41 2.08
C ILE A 38 6.80 -2.84 2.57
N PHE A 39 5.96 -1.90 2.97
CA PHE A 39 4.53 -2.11 3.16
C PHE A 39 3.80 -1.35 2.07
N LEU A 40 3.03 -2.05 1.27
CA LEU A 40 2.26 -1.51 0.16
C LEU A 40 0.77 -1.59 0.52
N SER A 41 0.14 -0.41 0.57
CA SER A 41 -1.31 -0.25 0.70
C SER A 41 -1.96 -0.46 -0.66
N ASP A 42 -2.51 -1.66 -0.85
CA ASP A 42 -3.21 -2.09 -2.07
C ASP A 42 -4.67 -1.64 -1.98
N ASN A 43 -4.97 -0.48 -2.56
CA ASN A 43 -6.30 0.15 -2.53
C ASN A 43 -6.73 0.74 -3.88
N ASN A 44 -5.87 0.66 -4.91
CA ASN A 44 -6.05 1.21 -6.26
C ASN A 44 -6.65 2.62 -6.31
N ALA A 45 -6.17 3.50 -5.42
CA ALA A 45 -6.66 4.87 -5.31
C ALA A 45 -5.53 5.91 -5.47
N GLY A 46 -5.69 6.78 -6.48
CA GLY A 46 -4.86 7.97 -6.71
C GLY A 46 -5.43 9.24 -6.06
N ILE A 47 -4.85 10.39 -6.44
CA ILE A 47 -5.36 11.73 -6.08
C ILE A 47 -6.53 12.12 -7.00
N ASP A 48 -6.34 11.97 -8.31
CA ASP A 48 -7.30 12.36 -9.36
C ASP A 48 -7.97 11.11 -9.95
N ASP A 49 -9.32 11.01 -9.92
CA ASP A 49 -10.05 10.32 -11.00
C ASP A 49 -11.57 10.57 -10.91
N SER A 50 -12.27 11.01 -11.95
CA SER A 50 -12.36 10.17 -13.12
C SER A 50 -12.13 10.88 -14.44
N LEU A 51 -11.30 10.27 -15.28
CA LEU A 51 -11.78 9.79 -16.58
C LEU A 51 -11.39 8.32 -16.89
N ILE A 52 -11.12 7.50 -15.84
CA ILE A 52 -11.72 6.17 -15.51
C ILE A 52 -10.68 5.12 -15.03
N GLY A 53 -10.76 4.70 -13.75
CA GLY A 53 -10.33 3.37 -13.27
C GLY A 53 -9.36 3.32 -12.08
N GLY A 54 -9.04 4.45 -11.44
CA GLY A 54 -8.44 4.56 -10.09
C GLY A 54 -6.96 4.97 -10.05
N VAL A 55 -6.09 4.03 -10.40
CA VAL A 55 -4.68 4.24 -10.80
C VAL A 55 -4.43 3.35 -12.02
N VAL A 56 -4.72 2.06 -11.89
CA VAL A 56 -4.74 1.10 -13.00
C VAL A 56 -6.17 0.57 -13.21
N PRO A 57 -6.77 0.74 -14.40
CA PRO A 57 -8.13 0.28 -14.65
C PRO A 57 -8.33 -1.21 -14.41
N SER A 58 -9.36 -1.56 -13.63
CA SER A 58 -9.67 -2.95 -13.21
C SER A 58 -9.91 -3.95 -14.34
N LYS A 59 -10.20 -3.47 -15.56
CA LYS A 59 -10.28 -4.33 -16.77
C LYS A 59 -8.96 -5.02 -17.11
N PHE A 60 -7.82 -4.49 -16.63
CA PHE A 60 -6.50 -5.07 -16.84
C PHE A 60 -6.20 -6.12 -15.76
N THR A 61 -6.76 -7.32 -15.92
CA THR A 61 -6.65 -8.42 -14.95
C THR A 61 -5.24 -8.99 -14.77
N GLY A 62 -4.30 -8.64 -15.66
CA GLY A 62 -2.88 -8.97 -15.53
C GLY A 62 -2.12 -8.08 -14.55
N TYR A 63 -2.69 -6.95 -14.13
CA TYR A 63 -2.08 -6.09 -13.11
C TYR A 63 -2.30 -6.71 -11.72
N ARG A 64 -1.34 -7.55 -11.30
CA ARG A 64 -1.34 -8.18 -9.98
C ARG A 64 -0.03 -7.87 -9.29
N LEU A 65 -0.08 -7.03 -8.26
CA LEU A 65 1.11 -6.59 -7.53
C LEU A 65 1.91 -7.78 -7.00
N ILE A 66 1.23 -8.76 -6.38
CA ILE A 66 1.89 -9.98 -5.86
C ILE A 66 2.73 -10.65 -6.95
N ASP A 67 2.17 -10.86 -8.14
CA ASP A 67 2.89 -11.51 -9.25
C ASP A 67 4.03 -10.65 -9.77
N GLN A 68 3.80 -9.33 -9.88
CA GLN A 68 4.81 -8.40 -10.30
C GLN A 68 6.02 -8.49 -9.36
N TRP A 69 5.84 -8.32 -8.06
CA TRP A 69 6.93 -8.39 -7.09
C TRP A 69 7.59 -9.77 -7.03
N THR A 70 6.78 -10.83 -7.11
CA THR A 70 7.29 -12.21 -7.16
C THR A 70 8.17 -12.42 -8.40
N SER A 71 7.81 -11.85 -9.55
CA SER A 71 8.57 -12.00 -10.81
C SER A 71 9.95 -11.36 -10.77
N TYR A 72 10.16 -10.36 -9.89
CA TYR A 72 11.48 -9.77 -9.63
C TYR A 72 12.27 -10.53 -8.55
N GLY A 73 11.73 -11.61 -7.98
CA GLY A 73 12.42 -12.44 -6.99
C GLY A 73 12.31 -11.94 -5.55
N TRP A 74 11.33 -11.08 -5.24
CA TRP A 74 11.10 -10.60 -3.87
C TRP A 74 10.40 -11.64 -2.99
N ASN A 75 10.63 -11.57 -1.69
CA ASN A 75 9.79 -12.25 -0.70
C ASN A 75 8.51 -11.43 -0.50
N VAL A 76 7.37 -11.98 -0.92
CA VAL A 76 6.06 -11.31 -0.87
C VAL A 76 5.20 -11.93 0.23
N LEU A 77 4.73 -11.10 1.17
CA LEU A 77 3.73 -11.44 2.16
C LEU A 77 2.43 -10.72 1.81
N SER A 78 1.30 -11.41 1.83
CA SER A 78 -0.02 -10.81 1.56
C SER A 78 -0.85 -10.69 2.83
N LEU A 79 -1.59 -9.59 2.97
CA LEU A 79 -2.61 -9.40 3.99
C LEU A 79 -3.96 -9.24 3.29
N PRO A 80 -4.84 -10.26 3.36
CA PRO A 80 -6.20 -10.15 2.83
C PRO A 80 -7.00 -9.00 3.44
N ASP A 81 -6.72 -8.66 4.71
CA ASP A 81 -7.25 -7.47 5.36
C ASP A 81 -6.11 -6.63 5.94
N GLY A 82 -5.73 -5.57 5.22
CA GLY A 82 -4.72 -4.60 5.63
C GLY A 82 -5.18 -3.65 6.76
N HIS A 83 -6.38 -3.84 7.31
CA HIS A 83 -6.87 -3.16 8.51
C HIS A 83 -6.79 -4.02 9.77
N ASP A 84 -6.53 -5.32 9.61
CA ASP A 84 -6.40 -6.27 10.72
C ASP A 84 -5.01 -6.16 11.37
N TYR A 85 -4.99 -5.64 12.60
CA TYR A 85 -3.75 -5.47 13.36
C TYR A 85 -3.03 -6.79 13.64
N ASP A 86 -3.74 -7.90 13.83
CA ASP A 86 -3.11 -9.19 14.09
C ASP A 86 -2.38 -9.69 12.84
N GLN A 87 -2.95 -9.46 11.65
CA GLN A 87 -2.28 -9.75 10.38
C GLN A 87 -1.04 -8.89 10.17
N ILE A 88 -1.13 -7.58 10.43
CA ILE A 88 0.00 -6.64 10.31
C ILE A 88 1.14 -7.04 11.26
N VAL A 89 0.82 -7.32 12.53
CA VAL A 89 1.81 -7.76 13.53
C VAL A 89 2.40 -9.12 13.16
N GLY A 90 1.59 -10.04 12.64
CA GLY A 90 2.04 -11.32 12.11
C GLY A 90 3.08 -11.18 10.99
N ALA A 91 2.85 -10.29 10.04
CA ALA A 91 3.80 -10.00 8.97
C ALA A 91 5.10 -9.37 9.48
N LEU A 92 5.01 -8.39 10.39
CA LEU A 92 6.17 -7.79 11.04
C LEU A 92 7.03 -8.84 11.78
N ARG A 93 6.37 -9.74 12.52
CA ARG A 93 7.03 -10.85 13.22
C ARG A 93 7.70 -11.81 12.25
N THR A 94 7.04 -12.14 11.15
CA THR A 94 7.57 -13.01 10.09
C THR A 94 8.83 -12.41 9.46
N MET A 95 8.81 -11.12 9.11
CA MET A 95 9.99 -10.42 8.58
C MET A 95 11.13 -10.31 9.59
N GLU A 96 10.82 -10.16 10.88
CA GLU A 96 11.84 -10.13 11.93
C GLU A 96 12.55 -11.49 12.06
N GLY A 97 11.76 -12.57 12.09
CA GLY A 97 12.22 -13.95 12.19
C GLY A 97 12.80 -14.53 10.90
N TRP A 98 12.77 -13.80 9.79
CA TRP A 98 13.22 -14.30 8.49
C TRP A 98 14.70 -14.72 8.51
N ASP A 99 15.04 -15.76 7.74
CA ASP A 99 16.40 -16.27 7.64
C ASP A 99 17.36 -15.16 7.16
N PRO A 100 18.39 -14.78 7.95
CA PRO A 100 19.38 -13.80 7.52
C PRO A 100 20.21 -14.21 6.31
N ALA A 101 20.29 -15.52 6.01
CA ALA A 101 20.98 -16.04 4.83
C ALA A 101 20.18 -15.83 3.54
N ASP A 102 18.85 -15.68 3.63
CA ASP A 102 18.04 -15.25 2.49
C ASP A 102 18.23 -13.74 2.26
N ARG A 103 18.96 -13.44 1.18
CA ARG A 103 19.32 -12.06 0.81
C ARG A 103 18.31 -11.38 -0.11
N ARG A 104 17.16 -12.02 -0.37
CA ARG A 104 16.08 -11.38 -1.12
C ARG A 104 15.39 -10.30 -0.27
N PRO A 105 15.07 -9.13 -0.84
CA PRO A 105 14.28 -8.09 -0.19
C PRO A 105 12.84 -8.57 0.08
N MET A 106 12.14 -7.85 0.95
CA MET A 106 10.81 -8.24 1.41
C MET A 106 9.78 -7.13 1.20
N ILE A 107 8.56 -7.53 0.83
CA ILE A 107 7.39 -6.66 0.74
C ILE A 107 6.17 -7.32 1.36
N VAL A 108 5.38 -6.51 2.07
CA VAL A 108 4.03 -6.83 2.51
C VAL A 108 3.05 -6.07 1.63
N ILE A 109 2.08 -6.76 1.04
CA ILE A 109 1.02 -6.18 0.23
C ILE A 109 -0.29 -6.41 0.96
N GLY A 110 -0.91 -5.34 1.46
CA GLY A 110 -2.15 -5.42 2.23
C GLY A 110 -3.30 -4.74 1.53
N THR A 111 -4.41 -5.46 1.34
CA THR A 111 -5.64 -4.88 0.77
C THR A 111 -6.24 -3.90 1.77
N THR A 112 -6.45 -2.66 1.34
CA THR A 112 -6.87 -1.56 2.21
C THR A 112 -7.94 -0.70 1.53
N THR A 113 -8.64 0.11 2.32
CA THR A 113 -9.63 1.09 1.85
C THR A 113 -9.14 2.51 2.11
N LYS A 114 -9.01 3.33 1.06
CA LYS A 114 -8.75 4.77 1.22
C LYS A 114 -9.99 5.44 1.84
N GLY A 115 -9.80 6.18 2.94
CA GLY A 115 -10.91 6.73 3.73
C GLY A 115 -11.56 5.69 4.67
N TYR A 116 -10.82 4.65 5.07
CA TYR A 116 -11.32 3.58 5.92
C TYR A 116 -11.91 4.05 7.26
N TRP A 117 -11.29 5.05 7.89
CA TRP A 117 -11.70 5.53 9.21
C TRP A 117 -12.60 6.76 9.11
N PRO A 118 -13.70 6.86 9.88
CA PRO A 118 -14.20 5.88 10.85
C PRO A 118 -14.76 4.61 10.19
N GLY A 119 -14.56 3.46 10.84
CA GLY A 119 -14.91 2.15 10.30
C GLY A 119 -16.38 2.05 9.94
N ALA A 120 -16.66 2.01 8.64
CA ALA A 120 -18.02 1.92 8.13
C ALA A 120 -18.57 0.48 8.23
N VAL A 121 -19.86 0.36 8.50
CA VAL A 121 -20.60 -0.90 8.45
C VAL A 121 -21.50 -0.84 7.21
N ASN A 122 -21.30 -1.76 6.27
CA ASN A 122 -22.03 -1.82 4.99
C ASN A 122 -21.98 -0.49 4.21
N GLY A 123 -20.80 0.15 4.16
CA GLY A 123 -20.59 1.42 3.46
C GLY A 123 -21.20 2.64 4.15
N LYS A 124 -21.64 2.52 5.42
CA LYS A 124 -22.16 3.63 6.22
C LYS A 124 -21.41 3.78 7.53
N ILE A 125 -21.08 5.01 7.89
CA ILE A 125 -20.53 5.37 9.19
C ILE A 125 -21.70 5.53 10.16
N PRO A 126 -21.76 4.73 11.26
CA PRO A 126 -22.81 4.84 12.26
C PRO A 126 -22.93 6.26 12.81
N GLY A 127 -24.11 6.87 12.64
CA GLY A 127 -24.38 8.23 13.12
C GLY A 127 -23.84 9.38 12.26
N ALA A 128 -23.13 9.11 11.15
CA ALA A 128 -22.53 10.16 10.31
C ALA A 128 -22.92 10.11 8.82
N GLY A 129 -23.38 8.97 8.29
CA GLY A 129 -23.87 8.86 6.91
C GLY A 129 -23.08 7.87 6.06
N ASP A 130 -22.97 8.12 4.76
CA ASP A 130 -22.25 7.22 3.85
C ASP A 130 -20.73 7.34 4.03
N GLN A 131 -20.01 6.23 3.89
CA GLN A 131 -18.56 6.21 3.95
C GLN A 131 -18.00 6.93 2.73
N VAL A 132 -17.09 7.86 3.00
CA VAL A 132 -16.37 8.56 1.94
C VAL A 132 -15.14 7.75 1.55
N VAL A 133 -15.25 7.00 0.45
CA VAL A 133 -14.19 6.13 -0.08
C VAL A 133 -13.69 6.59 -1.44
N GLY A 134 -12.39 6.48 -1.72
CA GLY A 134 -11.82 6.84 -3.02
C GLY A 134 -11.69 8.36 -3.22
N TYR A 135 -12.03 8.88 -4.41
CA TYR A 135 -11.87 10.31 -4.74
C TYR A 135 -12.63 11.30 -3.83
N PRO A 136 -13.86 11.05 -3.33
CA PRO A 136 -14.54 12.02 -2.48
C PRO A 136 -13.85 12.17 -1.11
N SER A 137 -12.90 11.29 -0.78
CA SER A 137 -11.99 11.47 0.37
C SER A 137 -10.94 12.57 0.14
N HIS A 138 -10.89 13.15 -1.05
CA HIS A 138 -10.02 14.28 -1.35
C HIS A 138 -10.42 15.50 -0.50
N PRO A 139 -9.46 16.25 0.10
CA PRO A 139 -9.75 17.40 0.95
C PRO A 139 -10.66 18.46 0.30
N TYR A 140 -10.51 18.70 -1.00
CA TYR A 140 -11.38 19.62 -1.77
C TYR A 140 -12.80 19.11 -2.02
N GLY A 141 -13.08 17.82 -1.80
CA GLY A 141 -14.44 17.27 -1.84
C GLY A 141 -15.21 17.48 -0.54
N MET A 142 -14.57 18.01 0.50
CA MET A 142 -15.17 18.25 1.82
C MET A 142 -15.18 19.73 2.17
N LYS A 143 -16.13 20.14 3.02
CA LYS A 143 -16.12 21.50 3.59
C LYS A 143 -14.84 21.69 4.38
N MET A 144 -13.96 22.57 3.91
CA MET A 144 -12.72 22.89 4.59
C MET A 144 -13.00 23.64 5.89
N ASN A 145 -12.26 23.29 6.95
CA ASN A 145 -12.44 23.85 8.30
C ASN A 145 -11.86 25.28 8.45
N SER A 146 -11.64 26.01 7.36
CA SER A 146 -10.92 27.29 7.37
C SER A 146 -11.55 28.30 6.40
N GLU A 147 -11.64 29.56 6.83
CA GLU A 147 -12.03 30.70 5.98
C GLU A 147 -10.93 31.11 4.98
N TYR A 148 -9.70 30.62 5.15
CA TYR A 148 -8.53 31.00 4.34
C TYR A 148 -8.42 30.29 2.99
N PHE A 149 -9.39 29.46 2.61
CA PHE A 149 -9.36 28.81 1.31
C PHE A 149 -10.15 29.63 0.28
N VAL A 150 -9.43 30.26 -0.65
CA VAL A 150 -9.99 30.97 -1.80
C VAL A 150 -10.09 29.97 -2.95
N ALA A 151 -11.33 29.61 -3.31
CA ALA A 151 -11.63 28.75 -4.47
C ALA A 151 -11.46 29.49 -5.79
#